data_AF-Q2HVT7-F1
#
_entry.id   AF-Q2HVT7-F1
#
_cell.length_a   1.000
_cell.length_b   1.000
_cell.length_c   1.000
_cell.angle_alpha   90.00
_cell.angle_beta   90.00
_cell.angle_gamma   90.00
#
_symmetry.space_group_name_H-M   'P 1'
#
loop_
_entity.id
_entity.type
_entity.pdbx_description
1 polymer ?
#
loop_
_entity_poly.entity_id
_entity_poly.type
_entity_poly.pdbx_seq_one_letter_code
_entity_poly.pdbx_strand_id
1 'polypeptide(L)'
;MPREKRNRDTTDGGLSLDSLQRACTFEAELAVLLRISHKYGKSGAQVLFTMGILEHLSSGRATNSQGGLRWAEKRLRRDMAVDVDRQQMIITPVLRLVYSLTSLVDTSDYMEVKNKIVREVIDFVKGHQSLFAQVLRLEIAEADELRMEQINLVVGILSKVWPYEESDEYGFVQGLFGLMNVLFSRDSNSKVLGFPRSRVSPENQRSSELQIFKLCFSLSSYLYFLVTKKSLRLQSSDASSSYPTSVEFQQPSLSLLNSLLSSATTALERAAEEKSLLLNKIRDINELARQEVDEIISMCVRQESASSSDNIQRRRYIAMVEMCRVVSCTDQLIVLLLPLSEHVLNIILVHLQDCSDAFESTMTTKTITYGAKCDPQQDLALLCGQLVPTLERLELLSEEKLGHTLKVFCRLATSAKEIAIQKMI
;
A
#
# COMPACT_ATOMS: atom_id res chain seq x y z
N MET A 1 -47.87 57.74 1.65
CA MET A 1 -46.49 57.30 1.36
C MET A 1 -46.40 55.79 1.51
N PRO A 2 -46.55 55.02 0.42
CA PRO A 2 -46.48 53.56 0.44
C PRO A 2 -45.17 53.00 -0.15
N ARG A 3 -44.75 51.86 0.40
CA ARG A 3 -43.97 50.75 -0.19
C ARG A 3 -42.62 51.06 -0.84
N GLU A 4 -41.56 50.61 -0.17
CA GLU A 4 -40.41 49.97 -0.83
C GLU A 4 -40.12 48.64 -0.15
N LYS A 5 -40.56 47.55 -0.78
CA LYS A 5 -40.04 46.20 -0.53
C LYS A 5 -38.68 46.15 -1.22
N ARG A 6 -37.57 46.18 -0.46
CA ARG A 6 -36.27 45.76 -0.98
C ARG A 6 -36.14 44.25 -0.78
N ASN A 7 -35.95 43.57 -1.90
CA ASN A 7 -35.81 42.13 -2.02
C ASN A 7 -34.77 41.56 -1.05
N ARG A 8 -35.11 40.42 -0.43
CA ARG A 8 -34.13 39.51 0.15
C ARG A 8 -33.42 38.82 -1.02
N ASP A 9 -32.12 39.05 -1.13
CA ASP A 9 -31.25 38.36 -2.08
C ASP A 9 -31.23 36.85 -1.77
N THR A 10 -31.83 36.07 -2.67
CA THR A 10 -31.78 34.60 -2.76
C THR A 10 -30.68 34.15 -3.73
N THR A 11 -29.47 34.70 -3.61
CA THR A 11 -28.36 34.45 -4.56
C THR A 11 -27.33 33.44 -4.09
N ASP A 12 -27.35 33.06 -2.80
CA ASP A 12 -26.31 32.18 -2.24
C ASP A 12 -26.57 30.68 -2.50
N GLY A 13 -27.84 30.29 -2.65
CA GLY A 13 -28.23 28.90 -2.92
C GLY A 13 -27.93 28.41 -4.34
N GLY A 14 -27.99 29.30 -5.35
CA GLY A 14 -27.73 28.96 -6.75
C GLY A 14 -26.25 28.70 -7.04
N LEU A 15 -25.35 29.48 -6.44
CA LEU A 15 -23.90 29.35 -6.63
C LEU A 15 -23.33 28.04 -6.03
N SER A 16 -23.94 27.54 -4.96
CA SER A 16 -23.58 26.25 -4.34
C SER A 16 -24.04 25.04 -5.17
N LEU A 17 -25.19 25.16 -5.85
CA LEU A 17 -25.70 24.12 -6.74
C LEU A 17 -24.88 24.02 -8.03
N ASP A 18 -24.58 25.17 -8.66
CA ASP A 18 -23.78 25.23 -9.89
C ASP A 18 -22.33 24.78 -9.67
N SER A 19 -21.79 24.97 -8.46
CA SER A 19 -20.46 24.46 -8.09
C SER A 19 -20.47 22.96 -7.86
N LEU A 20 -21.50 22.42 -7.20
CA LEU A 20 -21.66 20.97 -7.02
C LEU A 20 -21.84 20.26 -8.37
N GLN A 21 -22.69 20.80 -9.25
CA GLN A 21 -22.90 20.23 -10.58
C GLN A 21 -21.60 20.18 -11.40
N ARG A 22 -20.77 21.23 -11.31
CA ARG A 22 -19.44 21.24 -11.94
C ARG A 22 -18.51 20.19 -11.35
N ALA A 23 -18.49 20.05 -10.03
CA ALA A 23 -17.68 19.02 -9.37
C ALA A 23 -18.10 17.60 -9.79
N CYS A 24 -19.41 17.31 -9.83
CA CYS A 24 -19.93 16.02 -10.29
C CYS A 24 -19.65 15.78 -11.78
N THR A 25 -19.73 16.82 -12.62
CA THR A 25 -19.39 16.70 -14.05
C THR A 25 -17.92 16.36 -14.22
N PHE A 26 -17.03 17.03 -13.47
CA PHE A 26 -15.60 16.76 -13.51
C PHE A 26 -15.25 15.38 -12.98
N GLU A 27 -15.88 14.94 -11.88
CA GLU A 27 -15.74 13.57 -11.37
C GLU A 27 -16.17 12.54 -12.44
N ALA A 28 -17.28 12.77 -13.13
CA ALA A 28 -17.74 11.90 -14.20
C ALA A 28 -16.75 11.85 -15.39
N GLU A 29 -16.15 12.98 -15.75
CA GLU A 29 -15.08 13.03 -16.76
C GLU A 29 -13.86 12.20 -16.31
N LEU A 30 -13.37 12.40 -15.08
CA LEU A 30 -12.28 11.61 -14.51
C LEU A 30 -12.60 10.11 -14.47
N ALA A 31 -13.84 9.74 -14.14
CA ALA A 31 -14.29 8.36 -14.16
C ALA A 31 -14.24 7.75 -15.57
N VAL A 32 -14.56 8.52 -16.61
CA VAL A 32 -14.41 8.07 -18.01
C VAL A 32 -12.94 7.85 -18.35
N LEU A 33 -12.05 8.77 -17.99
CA LEU A 33 -10.60 8.63 -18.23
C LEU A 33 -10.04 7.40 -17.51
N LEU A 34 -10.42 7.19 -16.24
CA LEU A 34 -10.05 6.02 -15.47
C LEU A 34 -10.54 4.72 -16.11
N ARG A 35 -11.78 4.69 -16.64
CA ARG A 35 -12.30 3.53 -17.36
C ARG A 35 -11.51 3.24 -18.64
N ILE A 36 -11.04 4.26 -19.37
CA ILE A 36 -10.17 4.08 -20.53
C ILE A 36 -8.86 3.43 -20.11
N SER A 37 -8.20 3.96 -19.07
CA SER A 37 -6.95 3.39 -18.56
C SER A 37 -7.13 1.96 -18.05
N HIS A 38 -8.24 1.65 -17.38
CA HIS A 38 -8.49 0.32 -16.84
C HIS A 38 -8.84 -0.70 -17.93
N LYS A 39 -9.72 -0.32 -18.88
CA LYS A 39 -10.18 -1.23 -19.95
C LYS A 39 -9.08 -1.57 -20.96
N TYR A 40 -8.23 -0.59 -21.29
CA TYR A 40 -7.18 -0.73 -22.31
C TYR A 40 -5.78 -0.85 -21.71
N GLY A 41 -5.67 -0.95 -20.37
CA GLY A 41 -4.41 -1.09 -19.64
C GLY A 41 -3.38 -0.03 -20.03
N LYS A 42 -2.14 -0.47 -20.27
CA LYS A 42 -1.01 0.40 -20.63
C LYS A 42 -1.25 1.21 -21.91
N SER A 43 -1.89 0.62 -22.93
CA SER A 43 -2.21 1.34 -24.17
C SER A 43 -3.20 2.49 -23.91
N GLY A 44 -4.18 2.27 -23.03
CA GLY A 44 -5.11 3.32 -22.58
C GLY A 44 -4.39 4.43 -21.83
N ALA A 45 -3.56 4.07 -20.85
CA ALA A 45 -2.74 5.02 -20.11
C ALA A 45 -1.82 5.84 -21.04
N GLN A 46 -1.21 5.20 -22.04
CA GLN A 46 -0.34 5.86 -23.00
C GLN A 46 -1.08 6.91 -23.82
N VAL A 47 -2.30 6.60 -24.29
CA VAL A 47 -3.15 7.58 -25.01
C VAL A 47 -3.45 8.77 -24.12
N LEU A 48 -3.90 8.53 -22.89
CA LEU A 48 -4.19 9.59 -21.92
C LEU A 48 -2.96 10.44 -21.62
N PHE A 49 -1.80 9.82 -21.46
CA PHE A 49 -0.54 10.55 -21.28
C PHE A 49 -0.22 11.44 -22.49
N THR A 50 -0.33 10.92 -23.72
CA THR A 50 -0.08 11.71 -24.94
C THR A 50 -1.07 12.85 -25.16
N MET A 51 -2.27 12.76 -24.56
CA MET A 51 -3.25 13.85 -24.55
C MET A 51 -2.89 14.98 -23.57
N GLY A 52 -1.77 14.89 -22.84
CA GLY A 52 -1.33 15.94 -21.92
C GLY A 52 -2.18 16.01 -20.64
N ILE A 53 -2.78 14.90 -20.22
CA ILE A 53 -3.69 14.89 -19.05
C ILE A 53 -3.03 15.43 -17.78
N LEU A 54 -1.74 15.13 -17.53
CA LEU A 54 -1.01 15.66 -16.37
C LEU A 54 -0.86 17.18 -16.43
N GLU A 55 -0.58 17.75 -17.61
CA GLU A 55 -0.52 19.19 -17.82
C GLU A 55 -1.90 19.84 -17.62
N HIS A 56 -2.98 19.18 -18.06
CA HIS A 56 -4.35 19.65 -17.86
C HIS A 56 -4.77 19.66 -16.38
N LEU A 57 -4.38 18.62 -15.63
CA LEU A 57 -4.60 18.53 -14.19
C LEU A 57 -3.79 19.61 -13.44
N SER A 58 -2.51 19.77 -13.77
CA SER A 58 -1.61 20.76 -13.15
C SER A 58 -1.99 22.21 -13.46
N SER A 59 -2.43 22.48 -14.68
CA SER A 59 -2.80 23.84 -15.09
C SER A 59 -4.18 24.28 -14.58
N GLY A 60 -4.98 23.36 -14.05
CA GLY A 60 -6.37 23.61 -13.68
C GLY A 60 -7.24 24.07 -14.85
N ARG A 61 -6.80 23.87 -16.10
CA ARG A 61 -7.50 24.28 -17.34
C ARG A 61 -8.40 23.18 -17.90
N ALA A 62 -8.56 22.07 -17.18
CA ALA A 62 -9.68 21.17 -17.44
C ALA A 62 -10.97 21.87 -16.96
N THR A 63 -11.60 22.59 -17.90
CA THR A 63 -12.77 23.48 -17.78
C THR A 63 -12.48 24.87 -17.20
N ASN A 64 -13.25 25.88 -17.66
CA ASN A 64 -13.17 27.30 -17.31
C ASN A 64 -13.52 27.60 -15.83
N SER A 65 -13.02 26.81 -14.89
CA SER A 65 -13.09 27.02 -13.46
C SER A 65 -11.72 27.38 -12.95
N GLN A 66 -11.56 28.64 -12.54
CA GLN A 66 -10.42 29.11 -11.79
C GLN A 66 -10.32 28.32 -10.47
N GLY A 67 -9.54 27.23 -10.48
CA GLY A 67 -9.09 26.51 -9.29
C GLY A 67 -9.67 25.11 -9.10
N GLY A 68 -9.06 24.10 -9.73
CA GLY A 68 -9.34 22.68 -9.44
C GLY A 68 -8.48 22.10 -8.30
N LEU A 69 -7.23 22.57 -8.14
CA LEU A 69 -6.32 22.10 -7.08
C LEU A 69 -5.83 23.22 -6.15
N ARG A 70 -5.67 24.47 -6.65
CA ARG A 70 -5.46 25.65 -5.80
C ARG A 70 -6.66 26.02 -4.91
N TRP A 71 -7.84 25.44 -5.19
CA TRP A 71 -9.04 25.61 -4.37
C TRP A 71 -8.90 24.94 -3.00
N ALA A 72 -8.32 23.72 -2.99
CA ALA A 72 -8.03 22.95 -1.78
C ALA A 72 -7.07 23.68 -0.84
N GLU A 73 -6.14 24.46 -1.40
CA GLU A 73 -5.07 25.10 -0.64
C GLU A 73 -5.50 26.42 0.03
N LYS A 74 -6.49 27.13 -0.52
CA LYS A 74 -6.90 28.46 -0.03
C LYS A 74 -8.12 28.48 0.91
N ARG A 75 -8.89 27.40 1.01
CA ARG A 75 -10.17 27.37 1.75
C ARG A 75 -10.16 26.66 3.11
N LEU A 76 -9.00 26.20 3.59
CA LEU A 76 -8.82 25.58 4.92
C LEU A 76 -9.23 26.47 6.12
N ARG A 77 -9.82 27.66 5.91
CA ARG A 77 -10.12 28.61 6.97
C ARG A 77 -11.59 28.88 7.23
N ARG A 78 -12.56 28.50 6.38
CA ARG A 78 -13.99 28.77 6.62
C ARG A 78 -14.91 27.71 6.00
N ASP A 79 -15.72 27.09 6.85
CA ASP A 79 -16.76 26.06 6.64
C ASP A 79 -16.30 24.61 6.39
N MET A 80 -16.30 23.80 7.46
CA MET A 80 -15.43 22.62 7.61
C MET A 80 -16.04 21.24 7.31
N ALA A 81 -17.36 21.09 7.12
CA ALA A 81 -17.97 19.76 6.97
C ALA A 81 -18.41 19.44 5.53
N VAL A 82 -19.04 20.40 4.84
CA VAL A 82 -19.58 20.19 3.47
C VAL A 82 -18.50 20.37 2.39
N ASP A 83 -17.45 21.16 2.67
CA ASP A 83 -16.37 21.44 1.69
C ASP A 83 -15.34 20.30 1.64
N VAL A 84 -15.15 19.56 2.74
CA VAL A 84 -14.21 18.42 2.81
C VAL A 84 -14.68 17.24 1.96
N ASP A 85 -15.98 16.90 2.02
CA ASP A 85 -16.58 15.81 1.23
C ASP A 85 -16.49 16.11 -0.28
N ARG A 86 -16.77 17.37 -0.67
CA ARG A 86 -16.63 17.84 -2.06
C ARG A 86 -15.18 17.82 -2.55
N GLN A 87 -14.23 18.17 -1.70
CA GLN A 87 -12.81 18.15 -2.04
C GLN A 87 -12.29 16.72 -2.21
N GLN A 88 -12.72 15.80 -1.35
CA GLN A 88 -12.37 14.38 -1.44
C GLN A 88 -12.96 13.70 -2.69
N MET A 89 -14.16 14.12 -3.12
CA MET A 89 -14.81 13.67 -4.35
C MET A 89 -13.97 13.92 -5.62
N ILE A 90 -13.08 14.93 -5.60
CA ILE A 90 -12.22 15.27 -6.74
C ILE A 90 -10.80 14.73 -6.56
N ILE A 91 -10.22 14.87 -5.35
CA ILE A 91 -8.83 14.47 -5.09
C ILE A 91 -8.62 12.98 -5.36
N THR A 92 -9.50 12.13 -4.85
CA THR A 92 -9.30 10.67 -4.96
C THR A 92 -9.33 10.22 -6.43
N PRO A 93 -10.30 10.61 -7.28
CA PRO A 93 -10.26 10.29 -8.71
C PRO A 93 -9.06 10.85 -9.45
N VAL A 94 -8.59 12.05 -9.12
CA VAL A 94 -7.35 12.61 -9.70
C VAL A 94 -6.14 11.74 -9.33
N LEU A 95 -6.00 11.39 -8.05
CA LEU A 95 -4.92 10.53 -7.58
C LEU A 95 -4.98 9.13 -8.22
N ARG A 96 -6.18 8.54 -8.37
CA ARG A 96 -6.38 7.28 -9.10
C ARG A 96 -5.88 7.40 -10.54
N LEU A 97 -6.18 8.52 -11.21
CA LEU A 97 -5.80 8.73 -12.60
C LEU A 97 -4.28 8.89 -12.73
N VAL A 98 -3.66 9.73 -11.89
CA VAL A 98 -2.21 9.89 -11.86
C VAL A 98 -1.52 8.57 -11.55
N TYR A 99 -2.00 7.82 -10.54
CA TYR A 99 -1.49 6.49 -10.21
C TYR A 99 -1.63 5.50 -11.38
N SER A 100 -2.73 5.55 -12.14
CA SER A 100 -2.87 4.68 -13.32
C SER A 100 -1.82 4.97 -14.41
N LEU A 101 -1.39 6.23 -14.56
CA LEU A 101 -0.35 6.64 -15.50
C LEU A 101 1.04 6.19 -15.07
N THR A 102 1.30 5.99 -13.77
CA THR A 102 2.61 5.48 -13.31
C THR A 102 2.89 4.04 -13.76
N SER A 103 1.86 3.30 -14.19
CA SER A 103 2.03 1.96 -14.80
C SER A 103 2.87 1.95 -16.07
N LEU A 104 3.05 3.11 -16.72
CA LEU A 104 3.89 3.28 -17.90
C LEU A 104 5.38 3.42 -17.57
N VAL A 105 5.73 3.69 -16.31
CA VAL A 105 7.11 3.84 -15.85
C VAL A 105 7.88 2.54 -16.03
N ASP A 106 7.26 1.40 -15.75
CA ASP A 106 7.88 0.06 -15.85
C ASP A 106 8.09 -0.41 -17.31
N THR A 107 7.56 0.31 -18.31
CA THR A 107 7.65 -0.07 -19.74
C THR A 107 8.63 0.72 -20.57
N SER A 108 9.21 1.78 -20.02
CA SER A 108 10.19 2.54 -20.77
C SER A 108 11.55 1.85 -20.66
N ASP A 109 11.97 1.13 -21.70
CA ASP A 109 13.36 0.65 -21.88
C ASP A 109 14.38 1.81 -22.02
N TYR A 110 13.92 3.06 -21.90
CA TYR A 110 14.75 4.25 -22.00
C TYR A 110 15.33 4.63 -20.64
N MET A 111 16.66 4.67 -20.61
CA MET A 111 17.53 5.24 -19.58
C MET A 111 16.81 6.29 -18.69
N GLU A 112 16.85 6.03 -17.39
CA GLU A 112 16.12 6.61 -16.26
C GLU A 112 15.95 8.15 -16.24
N VAL A 113 16.82 8.90 -16.94
CA VAL A 113 16.81 10.38 -17.01
C VAL A 113 15.95 10.93 -18.17
N LYS A 114 15.58 10.08 -19.14
CA LYS A 114 14.81 10.47 -20.33
C LYS A 114 13.34 10.05 -20.30
N ASN A 115 12.88 9.39 -19.26
CA ASN A 115 11.47 9.02 -19.16
C ASN A 115 10.62 10.29 -18.94
N LYS A 116 9.99 10.74 -20.03
CA LYS A 116 9.09 11.90 -20.05
C LYS A 116 7.94 11.74 -19.04
N ILE A 117 7.47 10.52 -18.82
CA ILE A 117 6.37 10.19 -17.90
C ILE A 117 6.80 10.42 -16.46
N VAL A 118 7.98 9.91 -16.07
CA VAL A 118 8.54 10.12 -14.73
C VAL A 118 8.66 11.61 -14.44
N ARG A 119 9.21 12.39 -15.38
CA ARG A 119 9.38 13.83 -15.22
C ARG A 119 8.06 14.56 -15.04
N GLU A 120 7.06 14.30 -15.88
CA GLU A 120 5.76 14.97 -15.77
C GLU A 120 5.01 14.61 -14.49
N VAL A 121 5.12 13.36 -14.02
CA VAL A 121 4.51 12.97 -12.74
C VAL A 121 5.26 13.62 -11.58
N ILE A 122 6.60 13.70 -11.62
CA ILE A 122 7.39 14.44 -10.63
C ILE A 122 6.97 15.93 -10.61
N ASP A 123 6.85 16.56 -11.78
CA ASP A 123 6.43 17.96 -11.88
C ASP A 123 5.01 18.16 -11.33
N PHE A 124 4.10 17.21 -11.59
CA PHE A 124 2.78 17.19 -10.97
C PHE A 124 2.86 17.08 -9.44
N VAL A 125 3.67 16.18 -8.90
CA VAL A 125 3.85 16.00 -7.45
C VAL A 125 4.42 17.26 -6.82
N LYS A 126 5.48 17.85 -7.40
CA LYS A 126 6.08 19.11 -6.93
C LYS A 126 5.09 20.26 -6.96
N GLY A 127 4.25 20.34 -8.00
CA GLY A 127 3.16 21.32 -8.12
C GLY A 127 2.07 21.17 -7.06
N HIS A 128 1.94 20.00 -6.43
CA HIS A 128 0.91 19.68 -5.43
C HIS A 128 1.51 19.19 -4.11
N GLN A 129 2.71 19.68 -3.75
CA GLN A 129 3.48 19.18 -2.60
C GLN A 129 2.70 19.15 -1.27
N SER A 130 1.82 20.12 -1.02
CA SER A 130 1.04 20.24 0.21
C SER A 130 0.08 19.07 0.41
N LEU A 131 -0.53 18.61 -0.69
CA LEU A 131 -1.42 17.45 -0.69
C LEU A 131 -0.67 16.16 -0.37
N PHE A 132 0.49 15.95 -1.00
CA PHE A 132 1.31 14.77 -0.76
C PHE A 132 1.89 14.77 0.67
N ALA A 133 2.40 15.91 1.14
CA ALA A 133 2.92 16.07 2.49
C ALA A 133 1.84 15.84 3.55
N GLN A 134 0.61 16.34 3.33
CA GLN A 134 -0.50 16.12 4.25
C GLN A 134 -0.86 14.64 4.33
N VAL A 135 -0.97 13.96 3.18
CA VAL A 135 -1.34 12.53 3.16
C VAL A 135 -0.27 11.65 3.81
N LEU A 136 1.02 11.97 3.65
CA LEU A 136 2.12 11.22 4.27
C LEU A 136 2.23 11.40 5.79
N ARG A 137 1.76 12.54 6.34
CA ARG A 137 1.78 12.80 7.79
C ARG A 137 0.62 12.18 8.56
N LEU A 138 -0.35 11.57 7.86
CA LEU A 138 -1.56 11.05 8.51
C LEU A 138 -1.27 9.77 9.30
N GLU A 139 -1.86 9.68 10.50
CA GLU A 139 -1.82 8.46 11.31
C GLU A 139 -2.69 7.36 10.70
N ILE A 140 -2.08 6.24 10.34
CA ILE A 140 -2.75 5.07 9.74
C ILE A 140 -3.79 4.47 10.70
N ALA A 141 -3.61 4.63 12.02
CA ALA A 141 -4.49 4.05 13.03
C ALA A 141 -5.92 4.63 13.01
N GLU A 142 -6.10 5.87 12.56
CA GLU A 142 -7.39 6.58 12.54
C GLU A 142 -7.97 6.74 11.12
N ALA A 143 -7.37 6.09 10.13
CA ALA A 143 -7.76 6.24 8.73
C ALA A 143 -9.04 5.44 8.41
N ASP A 144 -10.04 6.12 7.84
CA ASP A 144 -11.19 5.49 7.19
C ASP A 144 -10.80 4.86 5.83
N GLU A 145 -11.74 4.17 5.18
CA GLU A 145 -11.47 3.48 3.91
C GLU A 145 -10.98 4.42 2.80
N LEU A 146 -11.54 5.64 2.71
CA LEU A 146 -11.20 6.62 1.69
C LEU A 146 -9.81 7.22 1.94
N ARG A 147 -9.49 7.52 3.20
CA ARG A 147 -8.17 8.00 3.61
C ARG A 147 -7.11 6.94 3.38
N MET A 148 -7.39 5.67 3.72
CA MET A 148 -6.48 4.56 3.43
C MET A 148 -6.23 4.40 1.93
N GLU A 149 -7.24 4.61 1.10
CA GLU A 149 -7.07 4.64 -0.35
C GLU A 149 -6.17 5.80 -0.80
N GLN A 150 -6.39 7.01 -0.29
CA GLN A 150 -5.55 8.16 -0.63
C GLN A 150 -4.09 7.95 -0.24
N ILE A 151 -3.82 7.39 0.94
CA ILE A 151 -2.46 7.03 1.37
C ILE A 151 -1.87 6.00 0.40
N ASN A 152 -2.62 4.96 0.02
CA ASN A 152 -2.17 3.96 -0.96
C ASN A 152 -1.83 4.58 -2.32
N LEU A 153 -2.65 5.51 -2.80
CA LEU A 153 -2.41 6.20 -4.07
C LEU A 153 -1.17 7.09 -4.00
N VAL A 154 -1.03 7.90 -2.94
CA VAL A 154 0.11 8.79 -2.75
C VAL A 154 1.42 8.01 -2.61
N VAL A 155 1.45 7.02 -1.71
CA VAL A 155 2.62 6.15 -1.51
C VAL A 155 2.92 5.39 -2.80
N GLY A 156 1.91 4.88 -3.51
CA GLY A 156 2.07 4.18 -4.77
C GLY A 156 2.63 5.05 -5.90
N ILE A 157 2.19 6.32 -6.00
CA ILE A 157 2.75 7.28 -6.96
C ILE A 157 4.21 7.56 -6.61
N LEU A 158 4.49 7.96 -5.37
CA LEU A 158 5.84 8.31 -4.93
C LEU A 158 6.80 7.14 -5.06
N SER A 159 6.37 5.92 -4.70
CA SER A 159 7.19 4.71 -4.79
C SER A 159 7.66 4.41 -6.22
N LYS A 160 6.90 4.85 -7.23
CA LYS A 160 7.23 4.65 -8.65
C LYS A 160 8.09 5.74 -9.25
N VAL A 161 7.93 7.00 -8.85
CA VAL A 161 8.60 8.14 -9.53
C VAL A 161 9.64 8.84 -8.69
N TRP A 162 9.50 8.85 -7.37
CA TRP A 162 10.41 9.55 -6.48
C TRP A 162 11.83 8.97 -6.42
N PRO A 163 12.09 7.66 -6.67
CA PRO A 163 13.47 7.17 -6.77
C PRO A 163 14.33 7.84 -7.85
N TYR A 164 13.70 8.50 -8.82
CA TYR A 164 14.38 9.22 -9.89
C TYR A 164 14.66 10.69 -9.57
N GLU A 165 14.08 11.22 -8.50
CA GLU A 165 14.34 12.58 -8.02
C GLU A 165 15.59 12.61 -7.14
N GLU A 166 16.53 13.51 -7.44
CA GLU A 166 17.77 13.66 -6.65
C GLU A 166 17.60 14.65 -5.49
N SER A 167 16.63 15.56 -5.57
CA SER A 167 16.36 16.54 -4.53
C SER A 167 15.46 15.98 -3.42
N ASP A 168 15.89 16.17 -2.17
CA ASP A 168 15.11 15.83 -0.97
C ASP A 168 14.50 17.06 -0.29
N GLU A 169 14.33 18.17 -1.03
CA GLU A 169 13.81 19.43 -0.48
C GLU A 169 12.37 19.33 0.06
N TYR A 170 11.62 18.30 -0.36
CA TYR A 170 10.19 18.14 -0.07
C TYR A 170 9.89 17.27 1.15
N GLY A 171 10.89 16.59 1.72
CA GLY A 171 10.70 15.75 2.90
C GLY A 171 9.94 14.43 2.64
N PHE A 172 9.70 14.06 1.38
CA PHE A 172 8.91 12.87 1.05
C PHE A 172 9.65 11.57 1.34
N VAL A 173 10.98 11.55 1.21
CA VAL A 173 11.79 10.37 1.52
C VAL A 173 11.65 10.02 3.00
N GLN A 174 11.74 11.02 3.87
CA GLN A 174 11.51 10.90 5.32
C GLN A 174 10.10 10.41 5.61
N GLY A 175 9.09 10.98 4.94
CA GLY A 175 7.70 10.53 5.07
C GLY A 175 7.53 9.04 4.73
N LEU A 176 8.13 8.58 3.62
CA LEU A 176 8.10 7.16 3.24
C LEU A 176 8.84 6.27 4.25
N PHE A 177 10.02 6.66 4.73
CA PHE A 177 10.76 5.89 5.74
C PHE A 177 10.04 5.85 7.08
N GLY A 178 9.44 6.97 7.51
CA GLY A 178 8.59 7.01 8.70
C GLY A 178 7.43 6.02 8.62
N LEU A 179 6.75 5.95 7.47
CA LEU A 179 5.69 4.96 7.24
C LEU A 179 6.23 3.53 7.27
N MET A 180 7.42 3.27 6.70
CA MET A 180 8.05 1.94 6.78
C MET A 180 8.33 1.51 8.21
N ASN A 181 8.91 2.40 9.04
CA ASN A 181 9.22 2.10 10.43
C ASN A 181 7.96 1.75 11.24
N VAL A 182 6.84 2.42 10.98
CA VAL A 182 5.55 2.16 11.64
C VAL A 182 4.88 0.88 11.11
N LEU A 183 4.91 0.65 9.80
CA LEU A 183 4.18 -0.46 9.18
C LEU A 183 4.92 -1.80 9.28
N PHE A 184 6.24 -1.80 9.14
CA PHE A 184 7.04 -3.02 9.10
C PHE A 184 7.25 -3.64 10.49
N SER A 185 7.16 -2.83 11.54
CA SER A 185 7.16 -3.28 12.93
C SER A 185 5.82 -3.87 13.39
N ARG A 186 4.76 -3.75 12.57
CA ARG A 186 3.41 -4.18 12.95
C ARG A 186 3.26 -5.70 12.83
N ASP A 187 2.97 -6.35 13.95
CA ASP A 187 2.60 -7.75 13.96
C ASP A 187 1.19 -7.94 13.36
N SER A 188 1.09 -8.78 12.31
CA SER A 188 -0.18 -9.25 11.73
C SER A 188 -1.08 -9.91 12.77
N ASN A 189 -0.50 -10.47 13.83
CA ASN A 189 -1.20 -11.10 14.95
C ASN A 189 -1.58 -10.15 16.08
N SER A 190 -1.30 -8.84 15.95
CA SER A 190 -1.83 -7.85 16.88
C SER A 190 -3.35 -7.77 16.74
N LYS A 191 -4.02 -8.66 17.48
CA LYS A 191 -5.39 -8.55 17.97
C LYS A 191 -5.57 -7.32 18.89
N VAL A 192 -4.60 -6.40 18.90
CA VAL A 192 -4.51 -5.16 19.67
C VAL A 192 -4.39 -3.99 18.68
N LEU A 193 -5.23 -4.00 17.66
CA LEU A 193 -5.83 -2.74 17.24
C LEU A 193 -6.78 -2.36 18.39
N GLY A 194 -6.57 -1.21 19.02
CA GLY A 194 -7.46 -0.60 20.02
C GLY A 194 -8.85 -0.24 19.49
N PHE A 195 -9.32 -0.95 18.46
CA PHE A 195 -10.71 -0.96 18.05
C PHE A 195 -11.45 -1.88 19.01
N PRO A 196 -12.47 -1.37 19.74
CA PRO A 196 -13.29 -2.24 20.56
C PRO A 196 -13.82 -3.37 19.68
N ARG A 197 -13.56 -4.61 20.09
CA ARG A 197 -13.96 -5.89 19.46
C ARG A 197 -15.46 -6.00 19.15
N SER A 198 -16.28 -4.97 19.39
CA SER A 198 -17.72 -5.07 19.41
C SER A 198 -18.47 -4.47 18.21
N ARG A 199 -17.83 -3.88 17.18
CA ARG A 199 -18.58 -3.25 16.07
C ARG A 199 -18.04 -3.31 14.63
N VAL A 200 -16.87 -3.88 14.35
CA VAL A 200 -16.33 -3.94 12.98
C VAL A 200 -16.62 -5.30 12.34
N SER A 201 -17.20 -5.32 11.14
CA SER A 201 -17.51 -6.56 10.42
C SER A 201 -16.21 -7.29 10.00
N PRO A 202 -16.21 -8.64 9.91
CA PRO A 202 -15.06 -9.41 9.42
C PRO A 202 -14.58 -8.98 8.02
N GLU A 203 -15.50 -8.48 7.18
CA GLU A 203 -15.21 -7.95 5.86
C GLU A 203 -14.33 -6.69 5.92
N ASN A 204 -14.63 -5.76 6.83
CA ASN A 204 -13.88 -4.51 7.00
C ASN A 204 -12.47 -4.78 7.57
N GLN A 205 -12.32 -5.84 8.37
CA GLN A 205 -11.00 -6.27 8.83
C GLN A 205 -10.15 -6.82 7.68
N ARG A 206 -10.70 -7.68 6.81
CA ARG A 206 -9.98 -8.20 5.64
C ARG A 206 -9.65 -7.10 4.63
N SER A 207 -10.54 -6.13 4.43
CA SER A 207 -10.29 -4.99 3.54
C SER A 207 -9.16 -4.11 4.05
N SER A 208 -9.16 -3.77 5.35
CA SER A 208 -8.08 -2.98 5.97
C SER A 208 -6.74 -3.70 5.95
N GLU A 209 -6.71 -5.02 6.21
CA GLU A 209 -5.50 -5.84 6.08
C GLU A 209 -4.92 -5.76 4.66
N LEU A 210 -5.76 -5.95 3.63
CA LEU A 210 -5.35 -5.84 2.24
C LEU A 210 -4.77 -4.45 1.93
N GLN A 211 -5.38 -3.37 2.44
CA GLN A 211 -4.87 -2.01 2.24
C GLN A 211 -3.53 -1.76 2.93
N ILE A 212 -3.30 -2.36 4.11
CA ILE A 212 -2.01 -2.28 4.81
C ILE A 212 -0.92 -2.99 4.01
N PHE A 213 -1.17 -4.21 3.54
CA PHE A 213 -0.19 -4.94 2.72
C PHE A 213 0.06 -4.28 1.36
N LYS A 214 -0.91 -3.54 0.79
CA LYS A 214 -0.70 -2.74 -0.43
C LYS A 214 0.29 -1.60 -0.19
N LEU A 215 0.22 -0.96 0.97
CA LEU A 215 1.21 0.04 1.40
C LEU A 215 2.57 -0.61 1.58
N CYS A 216 2.64 -1.73 2.32
CA CYS A 216 3.90 -2.44 2.52
C CYS A 216 4.53 -2.83 1.19
N PHE A 217 3.75 -3.36 0.23
CA PHE A 217 4.24 -3.69 -1.10
C PHE A 217 4.81 -2.49 -1.85
N SER A 218 4.10 -1.35 -1.85
CA SER A 218 4.57 -0.13 -2.52
C SER A 218 5.87 0.38 -1.89
N LEU A 219 5.92 0.42 -0.56
CA LEU A 219 7.08 0.84 0.21
C LEU A 219 8.28 -0.11 0.03
N SER A 220 8.07 -1.42 0.06
CA SER A 220 9.11 -2.41 -0.21
C SER A 220 9.60 -2.34 -1.65
N SER A 221 8.73 -2.04 -2.62
CA SER A 221 9.13 -1.82 -4.02
C SER A 221 10.03 -0.59 -4.16
N TYR A 222 9.68 0.52 -3.49
CA TYR A 222 10.51 1.72 -3.43
C TYR A 222 11.88 1.40 -2.82
N LEU A 223 11.90 0.73 -1.67
CA LEU A 223 13.14 0.36 -0.98
C LEU A 223 13.99 -0.60 -1.82
N TYR A 224 13.38 -1.57 -2.49
CA TYR A 224 14.05 -2.48 -3.41
C TYR A 224 14.75 -1.74 -4.54
N PHE A 225 14.08 -0.75 -5.15
CA PHE A 225 14.71 0.11 -6.15
C PHE A 225 15.92 0.87 -5.57
N LEU A 226 15.77 1.50 -4.39
CA LEU A 226 16.87 2.23 -3.76
C LEU A 226 18.07 1.32 -3.46
N VAL A 227 17.84 0.11 -2.97
CA VAL A 227 18.90 -0.84 -2.64
C VAL A 227 19.59 -1.36 -3.90
N THR A 228 18.83 -1.70 -4.94
CA THR A 228 19.39 -2.34 -6.15
C THR A 228 19.92 -1.37 -7.21
N LYS A 229 19.32 -0.17 -7.34
CA LYS A 229 19.67 0.82 -8.37
C LYS A 229 20.43 2.01 -7.82
N LYS A 230 20.18 2.40 -6.57
CA LYS A 230 20.86 3.52 -5.90
C LYS A 230 21.90 3.05 -4.86
N SER A 231 22.10 1.74 -4.74
CA SER A 231 23.06 1.11 -3.81
C SER A 231 22.87 1.55 -2.34
N LEU A 232 21.62 1.82 -1.93
CA LEU A 232 21.30 2.13 -0.54
C LEU A 232 21.66 0.96 0.37
N ARG A 233 22.34 1.24 1.48
CA ARG A 233 22.72 0.24 2.49
C ARG A 233 21.96 0.46 3.79
N LEU A 234 21.24 -0.57 4.21
CA LEU A 234 20.44 -0.57 5.43
C LEU A 234 21.24 -1.10 6.62
N GLN A 235 20.93 -0.60 7.82
CA GLN A 235 21.52 -1.08 9.06
C GLN A 235 20.88 -2.40 9.51
N SER A 236 21.68 -3.28 10.14
CA SER A 236 21.23 -4.61 10.58
C SER A 236 20.18 -4.55 11.70
N SER A 237 20.34 -3.62 12.63
CA SER A 237 19.44 -3.35 13.75
C SER A 237 19.29 -1.84 13.93
N ASP A 238 18.18 -1.41 14.55
CA ASP A 238 18.02 -0.03 14.98
C ASP A 238 19.09 0.28 16.03
N ALA A 239 20.10 1.07 15.64
CA ALA A 239 21.10 1.51 16.58
C ALA A 239 20.40 2.37 17.65
N SER A 240 20.50 1.97 18.91
CA SER A 240 20.22 2.83 20.06
C SER A 240 21.24 3.96 20.04
N SER A 241 20.98 4.99 19.24
CA SER A 241 21.76 6.21 19.28
C SER A 241 21.35 6.92 20.57
N SER A 242 22.31 7.19 21.45
CA SER A 242 22.15 7.86 22.74
C SER A 242 21.70 9.33 22.65
N TYR A 243 21.25 9.76 21.46
CA TYR A 243 20.63 11.04 21.19
C TYR A 243 19.29 10.79 20.48
N PRO A 244 18.18 11.42 20.90
CA PRO A 244 16.92 11.31 20.17
C PRO A 244 17.05 12.09 18.86
N THR A 245 17.59 11.45 17.83
CA THR A 245 17.26 11.85 16.46
C THR A 245 15.80 11.48 16.29
N SER A 246 14.95 12.44 15.93
CA SER A 246 13.52 12.19 15.76
C SER A 246 13.32 11.01 14.81
N VAL A 247 12.42 10.10 15.21
CA VAL A 247 12.03 8.86 14.49
C VAL A 247 11.71 9.12 13.00
N GLU A 248 11.40 10.37 12.66
CA GLU A 248 11.11 10.87 11.31
C GLU A 248 12.29 10.79 10.32
N PHE A 249 13.55 10.69 10.78
CA PHE A 249 14.73 10.70 9.88
C PHE A 249 15.45 9.35 9.74
N GLN A 250 14.94 8.28 10.38
CA GLN A 250 15.62 6.99 10.39
C GLN A 250 15.22 6.12 9.19
N GLN A 251 16.22 5.63 8.46
CA GLN A 251 16.02 4.63 7.40
C GLN A 251 15.53 3.30 8.03
N PRO A 252 14.69 2.52 7.33
CA PRO A 252 14.26 1.21 7.83
C PRO A 252 15.46 0.25 7.94
N SER A 253 15.53 -0.49 9.03
CA SER A 253 16.55 -1.51 9.28
C SER A 253 16.19 -2.86 8.65
N LEU A 254 17.20 -3.73 8.53
CA LEU A 254 17.00 -5.11 8.07
C LEU A 254 16.16 -5.94 9.07
N SER A 255 16.22 -5.63 10.37
CA SER A 255 15.36 -6.25 11.38
C SER A 255 13.88 -5.92 11.16
N LEU A 256 13.55 -4.69 10.78
CA LEU A 256 12.18 -4.31 10.40
C LEU A 256 11.70 -5.07 9.15
N LEU A 257 12.58 -5.25 8.16
CA LEU A 257 12.27 -6.07 6.99
C LEU A 257 12.06 -7.54 7.35
N ASN A 258 12.83 -8.09 8.29
CA ASN A 258 12.59 -9.43 8.81
C ASN A 258 11.23 -9.55 9.53
N SER A 259 10.87 -8.55 10.34
CA SER A 259 9.54 -8.47 10.97
C SER A 259 8.41 -8.43 9.92
N LEU A 260 8.56 -7.62 8.88
CA LEU A 260 7.61 -7.58 7.76
C LEU A 260 7.51 -8.92 7.04
N LEU A 261 8.64 -9.59 6.78
CA LEU A 261 8.66 -10.90 6.13
C LEU A 261 7.94 -11.95 6.98
N SER A 262 8.17 -11.96 8.30
CA SER A 262 7.48 -12.86 9.23
C SER A 262 5.97 -12.58 9.28
N SER A 263 5.59 -11.30 9.27
CA SER A 263 4.21 -10.83 9.20
C SER A 263 3.51 -11.30 7.91
N ALA A 264 4.16 -11.10 6.76
CA ALA A 264 3.68 -11.54 5.45
C ALA A 264 3.60 -13.07 5.34
N THR A 265 4.58 -13.80 5.91
CA THR A 265 4.60 -15.28 5.96
C THR A 265 3.40 -15.81 6.74
N THR A 266 3.13 -15.24 7.91
CA THR A 266 1.97 -15.60 8.74
C THR A 266 0.66 -15.30 8.02
N ALA A 267 0.60 -14.20 7.28
CA ALA A 267 -0.57 -13.87 6.47
C ALA A 267 -0.77 -14.82 5.28
N LEU A 268 0.31 -15.24 4.61
CA LEU A 268 0.28 -16.22 3.52
C LEU A 268 -0.24 -17.58 4.00
N GLU A 269 0.29 -18.11 5.11
CA GLU A 269 -0.15 -19.38 5.68
C GLU A 269 -1.64 -19.35 6.03
N ARG A 270 -2.08 -18.31 6.76
CA ARG A 270 -3.48 -18.13 7.12
C ARG A 270 -4.37 -18.01 5.88
N ALA A 271 -3.98 -17.21 4.89
CA ALA A 271 -4.77 -17.03 3.68
C ALA A 271 -4.87 -18.34 2.87
N ALA A 272 -3.80 -19.13 2.81
CA ALA A 272 -3.78 -20.44 2.16
C ALA A 272 -4.69 -21.46 2.87
N GLU A 273 -4.65 -21.49 4.21
CA GLU A 273 -5.53 -22.34 5.02
C GLU A 273 -6.99 -21.93 4.90
N GLU A 274 -7.31 -20.64 5.01
CA GLU A 274 -8.67 -20.13 4.85
C GLU A 274 -9.21 -20.43 3.45
N LYS A 275 -8.42 -20.14 2.41
CA LYS A 275 -8.79 -20.43 1.01
C LYS A 275 -9.07 -21.91 0.79
N SER A 276 -8.16 -22.79 1.20
CA SER A 276 -8.33 -24.25 1.02
C SER A 276 -9.53 -24.79 1.80
N LEU A 277 -9.74 -24.34 3.04
CA LEU A 277 -10.90 -24.71 3.85
C LEU A 277 -12.22 -24.29 3.18
N LEU A 278 -12.31 -23.03 2.71
CA LEU A 278 -13.52 -22.52 2.08
C LEU A 278 -13.80 -23.22 0.74
N LEU A 279 -12.77 -23.49 -0.08
CA LEU A 279 -12.94 -24.22 -1.33
C LEU A 279 -13.46 -25.65 -1.10
N ASN A 280 -12.98 -26.34 -0.06
CA ASN A 280 -13.50 -27.64 0.33
C ASN A 280 -14.98 -27.55 0.78
N LYS A 281 -15.33 -26.54 1.61
CA LYS A 281 -16.71 -26.31 2.02
C LYS A 281 -17.64 -25.94 0.86
N ILE A 282 -17.15 -25.20 -0.14
CA ILE A 282 -17.90 -24.91 -1.37
C ILE A 282 -18.16 -26.19 -2.15
N ARG A 283 -17.15 -27.05 -2.30
CA ARG A 283 -17.28 -28.34 -2.99
C ARG A 283 -18.33 -29.24 -2.32
N ASP A 284 -18.34 -29.26 -0.99
CA ASP A 284 -19.19 -30.15 -0.19
C ASP A 284 -20.45 -29.44 0.35
N ILE A 285 -20.85 -28.29 -0.24
CA ILE A 285 -21.96 -27.45 0.24
C ILE A 285 -23.29 -28.19 0.40
N ASN A 286 -23.52 -29.22 -0.42
CA ASN A 286 -24.73 -30.04 -0.37
C ASN A 286 -24.75 -31.03 0.79
N GLU A 287 -23.58 -31.36 1.35
CA GLU A 287 -23.41 -32.24 2.50
C GLU A 287 -23.45 -31.47 3.83
N LEU A 288 -23.24 -30.15 3.81
CA LEU A 288 -23.24 -29.31 5.02
C LEU A 288 -24.62 -29.26 5.68
N ALA A 289 -24.64 -29.41 7.00
CA ALA A 289 -25.82 -29.25 7.82
C ALA A 289 -26.26 -27.78 7.87
N ARG A 290 -27.55 -27.53 8.16
CA ARG A 290 -28.08 -26.17 8.26
C ARG A 290 -27.30 -25.31 9.25
N GLN A 291 -26.92 -25.89 10.39
CA GLN A 291 -26.15 -25.19 11.43
C GLN A 291 -24.79 -24.71 10.91
N GLU A 292 -24.08 -25.55 10.16
CA GLU A 292 -22.78 -25.20 9.57
C GLU A 292 -22.93 -24.11 8.50
N VAL A 293 -23.98 -24.20 7.68
CA VAL A 293 -24.32 -23.16 6.69
C VAL A 293 -24.63 -21.83 7.39
N ASP A 294 -25.33 -21.86 8.53
CA ASP A 294 -25.69 -20.67 9.31
C ASP A 294 -24.47 -20.02 9.96
N GLU A 295 -23.54 -20.83 10.45
CA GLU A 295 -22.24 -20.39 10.95
C GLU A 295 -21.42 -19.73 9.85
N ILE A 296 -21.33 -20.34 8.67
CA ILE A 296 -20.63 -19.76 7.50
C ILE A 296 -21.23 -18.41 7.12
N ILE A 297 -22.55 -18.34 7.00
CA ILE A 297 -23.26 -17.08 6.73
C ILE A 297 -22.90 -16.06 7.79
N SER A 298 -22.99 -16.38 9.09
CA SER A 298 -22.67 -15.43 10.16
C SER A 298 -21.22 -14.93 10.14
N MET A 299 -20.27 -15.76 9.68
CA MET A 299 -18.85 -15.40 9.58
C MET A 299 -18.53 -14.57 8.33
N CYS A 300 -19.30 -14.71 7.25
CA CYS A 300 -19.00 -14.08 5.96
C CYS A 300 -19.86 -12.83 5.67
N VAL A 301 -21.06 -12.73 6.24
CA VAL A 301 -22.13 -11.82 5.80
C VAL A 301 -22.16 -10.47 6.52
N ARG A 302 -22.48 -9.40 5.76
CA ARG A 302 -23.14 -8.18 6.28
C ARG A 302 -24.56 -8.54 6.69
N GLN A 303 -24.92 -8.36 7.97
CA GLN A 303 -26.17 -8.79 8.65
C GLN A 303 -27.54 -8.66 7.92
N GLU A 304 -27.62 -8.14 6.71
CA GLU A 304 -28.84 -7.79 5.97
C GLU A 304 -29.26 -8.79 4.88
N SER A 305 -28.45 -9.77 4.47
CA SER A 305 -28.73 -10.59 3.26
C SER A 305 -29.42 -11.96 3.50
N ALA A 306 -29.50 -12.46 4.74
CA ALA A 306 -30.04 -13.79 5.04
C ALA A 306 -31.18 -13.74 6.07
N SER A 307 -32.38 -14.19 5.67
CA SER A 307 -33.50 -14.35 6.61
C SER A 307 -33.42 -15.69 7.32
N SER A 308 -33.70 -15.73 8.63
CA SER A 308 -33.81 -17.00 9.37
C SER A 308 -34.90 -17.92 8.82
N SER A 309 -35.89 -17.35 8.11
CA SER A 309 -36.97 -18.09 7.43
C SER A 309 -36.56 -18.74 6.10
N ASP A 310 -35.37 -18.46 5.58
CA ASP A 310 -34.93 -19.03 4.30
C ASP A 310 -34.80 -20.57 4.37
N ASN A 311 -35.16 -21.24 3.28
CA ASN A 311 -34.97 -22.69 3.17
C ASN A 311 -33.49 -23.06 3.04
N ILE A 312 -33.15 -24.33 3.29
CA ILE A 312 -31.76 -24.79 3.27
C ILE A 312 -31.08 -24.59 1.92
N GLN A 313 -31.80 -24.73 0.80
CA GLN A 313 -31.25 -24.55 -0.53
C GLN A 313 -30.84 -23.10 -0.78
N ARG A 314 -31.68 -22.13 -0.40
CA ARG A 314 -31.37 -20.70 -0.50
C ARG A 314 -30.23 -20.30 0.42
N ARG A 315 -30.19 -20.84 1.64
CA ARG A 315 -29.08 -20.56 2.59
C ARG A 315 -27.76 -21.13 2.10
N ARG A 316 -27.75 -22.35 1.55
CA ARG A 316 -26.57 -22.92 0.87
C ARG A 316 -26.08 -22.06 -0.28
N TYR A 317 -27.00 -21.54 -1.10
CA TYR A 317 -26.64 -20.61 -2.18
C TYR A 317 -26.01 -19.31 -1.65
N ILE A 318 -26.61 -18.68 -0.62
CA ILE A 318 -26.05 -17.49 0.02
C ILE A 318 -24.66 -17.79 0.59
N ALA A 319 -24.52 -18.87 1.36
CA ALA A 319 -23.23 -19.29 1.92
C ALA A 319 -22.18 -19.50 0.82
N MET A 320 -22.54 -20.14 -0.29
CA MET A 320 -21.63 -20.36 -1.41
C MET A 320 -21.15 -19.04 -2.04
N VAL A 321 -22.06 -18.09 -2.30
CA VAL A 321 -21.70 -16.77 -2.87
C VAL A 321 -20.76 -16.02 -1.93
N GLU A 322 -21.03 -16.04 -0.64
CA GLU A 322 -20.23 -15.33 0.36
C GLU A 322 -18.88 -16.00 0.58
N MET A 323 -18.80 -17.33 0.59
CA MET A 323 -17.52 -18.05 0.60
C MET A 323 -16.70 -17.73 -0.65
N CYS A 324 -17.30 -17.72 -1.85
CA CYS A 324 -16.61 -17.32 -3.09
C CYS A 324 -16.08 -15.89 -3.02
N ARG A 325 -16.83 -14.97 -2.41
CA ARG A 325 -16.40 -13.60 -2.19
C ARG A 325 -15.19 -13.54 -1.25
N VAL A 326 -15.23 -14.25 -0.12
CA VAL A 326 -14.10 -14.32 0.82
C VAL A 326 -12.88 -14.95 0.15
N VAL A 327 -13.06 -16.04 -0.60
CA VAL A 327 -12.00 -16.69 -1.39
C VAL A 327 -11.39 -15.72 -2.39
N SER A 328 -12.19 -14.88 -3.05
CA SER A 328 -11.68 -13.87 -3.98
C SER A 328 -10.84 -12.80 -3.27
N CYS A 329 -11.25 -12.36 -2.07
CA CYS A 329 -10.47 -11.43 -1.28
C CYS A 329 -9.16 -12.05 -0.76
N THR A 330 -9.18 -13.31 -0.31
CA THR A 330 -7.96 -14.00 0.15
C THR A 330 -7.01 -14.28 -1.01
N ASP A 331 -7.53 -14.58 -2.20
CA ASP A 331 -6.72 -14.71 -3.41
C ASP A 331 -6.01 -13.40 -3.78
N GLN A 332 -6.71 -12.26 -3.73
CA GLN A 332 -6.08 -10.94 -3.92
C GLN A 332 -4.98 -10.67 -2.89
N LEU A 333 -5.18 -11.09 -1.64
CA LEU A 333 -4.17 -10.97 -0.59
C LEU A 333 -2.94 -11.85 -0.91
N ILE A 334 -3.14 -13.11 -1.33
CA ILE A 334 -2.04 -14.02 -1.72
C ILE A 334 -1.24 -13.44 -2.90
N VAL A 335 -1.94 -12.98 -3.95
CA VAL A 335 -1.33 -12.37 -5.14
C VAL A 335 -0.47 -11.15 -4.78
N LEU A 336 -0.82 -10.43 -3.72
CA LEU A 336 -0.06 -9.28 -3.21
C LEU A 336 1.11 -9.69 -2.30
N LEU A 337 0.88 -10.65 -1.40
CA LEU A 337 1.85 -11.07 -0.40
C LEU A 337 3.04 -11.83 -1.00
N LEU A 338 2.84 -12.58 -2.08
CA LEU A 338 3.93 -13.30 -2.75
C LEU A 338 4.99 -12.34 -3.30
N PRO A 339 4.67 -11.37 -4.19
CA PRO A 339 5.61 -10.35 -4.64
C PRO A 339 6.18 -9.47 -3.50
N LEU A 340 5.39 -9.17 -2.46
CA LEU A 340 5.90 -8.45 -1.29
C LEU A 340 7.03 -9.23 -0.62
N SER A 341 6.81 -10.51 -0.31
CA SER A 341 7.82 -11.38 0.28
C SER A 341 9.04 -11.51 -0.63
N GLU A 342 8.86 -11.61 -1.95
CA GLU A 342 9.98 -11.61 -2.90
C GLU A 342 10.80 -10.32 -2.85
N HIS A 343 10.17 -9.15 -2.82
CA HIS A 343 10.90 -7.88 -2.71
C HIS A 343 11.71 -7.82 -1.42
N VAL A 344 11.10 -8.18 -0.29
CA VAL A 344 11.76 -8.18 1.02
C VAL A 344 12.93 -9.16 1.05
N LEU A 345 12.73 -10.38 0.55
CA LEU A 345 13.79 -11.39 0.44
C LEU A 345 14.95 -10.90 -0.42
N ASN A 346 14.67 -10.30 -1.58
CA ASN A 346 15.71 -9.78 -2.45
C ASN A 346 16.48 -8.63 -1.81
N ILE A 347 15.82 -7.73 -1.08
CA ILE A 347 16.50 -6.67 -0.32
C ILE A 347 17.47 -7.30 0.69
N ILE A 348 16.99 -8.26 1.49
CA ILE A 348 17.81 -8.93 2.51
C ILE A 348 18.98 -9.66 1.86
N LEU A 349 18.74 -10.40 0.77
CA LEU A 349 19.75 -11.16 0.04
C LEU A 349 20.89 -10.28 -0.48
N VAL A 350 20.58 -9.14 -1.08
CA VAL A 350 21.60 -8.19 -1.53
C VAL A 350 22.53 -7.82 -0.37
N HIS A 351 21.98 -7.49 0.80
CA HIS A 351 22.79 -7.15 1.97
C HIS A 351 23.62 -8.33 2.50
N LEU A 352 23.06 -9.55 2.50
CA LEU A 352 23.79 -10.74 2.92
C LEU A 352 24.96 -11.08 1.98
N GLN A 353 24.78 -10.87 0.67
CA GLN A 353 25.79 -11.12 -0.36
C GLN A 353 26.92 -10.08 -0.33
N ASP A 354 26.60 -8.79 -0.21
CA ASP A 354 27.59 -7.73 -0.15
C ASP A 354 28.48 -7.80 1.11
N CYS A 355 27.92 -8.31 2.22
CA CYS A 355 28.70 -8.68 3.41
C CYS A 355 29.55 -9.94 3.20
N SER A 356 29.63 -10.54 2.02
CA SER A 356 30.58 -11.61 1.71
C SER A 356 31.86 -11.06 1.09
N ASP A 357 31.74 -10.11 0.18
CA ASP A 357 32.87 -9.54 -0.56
C ASP A 357 33.77 -8.67 0.33
N ALA A 358 33.18 -7.98 1.31
CA ALA A 358 33.94 -7.23 2.31
C ALA A 358 34.79 -8.11 3.26
N PHE A 359 34.44 -9.40 3.42
CA PHE A 359 35.18 -10.31 4.29
C PHE A 359 36.46 -10.84 3.65
N GLU A 360 36.54 -10.91 2.33
CA GLU A 360 37.79 -11.28 1.65
C GLU A 360 38.84 -10.15 1.67
N SER A 361 38.41 -8.88 1.70
CA SER A 361 39.33 -7.73 1.69
C SER A 361 39.87 -7.31 3.06
N THR A 362 39.22 -7.71 4.16
CA THR A 362 39.45 -7.12 5.49
C THR A 362 40.31 -7.99 6.42
N MET A 363 41.16 -8.87 5.85
CA MET A 363 42.17 -9.59 6.64
C MET A 363 43.41 -8.75 7.00
N THR A 364 43.53 -7.49 6.56
CA THR A 364 44.80 -6.74 6.69
C THR A 364 44.86 -5.53 7.61
N THR A 365 43.78 -5.05 8.24
CA THR A 365 43.90 -3.87 9.15
C THR A 365 42.94 -3.90 10.33
N LYS A 366 43.37 -4.48 11.45
CA LYS A 366 42.75 -4.30 12.77
C LYS A 366 43.29 -3.01 13.41
N THR A 367 42.48 -1.95 13.45
CA THR A 367 42.76 -0.76 14.26
C THR A 367 41.75 -0.68 15.41
N ILE A 368 42.27 -0.82 16.63
CA ILE A 368 41.54 -0.79 17.89
C ILE A 368 41.05 0.64 18.17
N THR A 369 39.78 0.80 18.50
CA THR A 369 39.25 2.03 19.14
C THR A 369 38.18 1.64 20.15
N TYR A 370 38.37 2.09 21.39
CA TYR A 370 37.51 1.87 22.55
C TYR A 370 36.28 2.79 22.51
N GLY A 371 35.12 2.19 22.75
CA GLY A 371 33.78 2.77 22.75
C GLY A 371 32.82 1.61 22.51
N ALA A 372 31.64 1.57 23.14
CA ALA A 372 30.70 0.44 23.05
C ALA A 372 30.30 0.17 21.58
N LYS A 373 31.11 -0.64 20.90
CA LYS A 373 30.94 -1.02 19.50
C LYS A 373 30.04 -2.23 19.50
N CYS A 374 28.79 -2.07 19.08
CA CYS A 374 28.07 -3.20 18.51
C CYS A 374 28.96 -3.76 17.41
N ASP A 375 29.31 -5.04 17.53
CA ASP A 375 30.05 -5.72 16.49
C ASP A 375 29.07 -5.94 15.33
N PRO A 376 29.23 -5.28 14.17
CA PRO A 376 28.30 -5.43 13.05
C PRO A 376 28.18 -6.89 12.59
N GLN A 377 29.19 -7.72 12.87
CA GLN A 377 29.16 -9.15 12.63
C GLN A 377 28.19 -9.89 13.58
N GLN A 378 28.14 -9.48 14.85
CA GLN A 378 27.23 -10.06 15.84
C GLN A 378 25.78 -9.67 15.57
N ASP A 379 25.52 -8.43 15.17
CA ASP A 379 24.18 -7.97 14.80
C ASP A 379 23.65 -8.68 13.55
N LEU A 380 24.52 -8.94 12.56
CA LEU A 380 24.17 -9.68 11.35
C LEU A 380 23.88 -11.16 11.65
N ALA A 381 24.68 -11.80 12.50
CA ALA A 381 24.44 -13.18 12.92
C ALA A 381 23.14 -13.32 13.71
N LEU A 382 22.82 -12.35 14.58
CA LEU A 382 21.53 -12.29 15.29
C LEU A 382 20.36 -12.13 14.32
N LEU A 383 20.47 -11.23 13.34
CA LEU A 383 19.46 -11.06 12.29
C LEU A 383 19.25 -12.37 11.50
N CYS A 384 20.33 -13.03 11.08
CA CYS A 384 20.25 -14.30 10.38
C CYS A 384 19.56 -15.39 11.23
N GLY A 385 19.89 -15.46 12.52
CA GLY A 385 19.24 -16.37 13.47
C GLY A 385 17.73 -16.12 13.61
N GLN A 386 17.29 -14.86 13.54
CA GLN A 386 15.87 -14.51 13.54
C GLN A 386 15.19 -14.73 12.18
N LEU A 387 15.95 -14.72 11.09
CA LEU A 387 15.43 -14.86 9.72
C LEU A 387 15.17 -16.33 9.36
N VAL A 388 16.05 -17.26 9.77
CA VAL A 388 15.98 -18.68 9.41
C VAL A 388 14.61 -19.32 9.67
N PRO A 389 13.96 -19.14 10.85
CA PRO A 389 12.63 -19.74 11.10
C PRO A 389 11.56 -19.26 10.12
N THR A 390 11.63 -18.00 9.69
CA THR A 390 10.70 -17.44 8.70
C THR A 390 10.95 -18.06 7.33
N LEU A 391 12.21 -18.26 6.94
CA LEU A 391 12.58 -18.88 5.67
C LEU A 391 12.16 -20.35 5.59
N GLU A 392 12.32 -21.11 6.67
CA GLU A 392 11.86 -22.50 6.76
C GLU A 392 10.35 -22.60 6.55
N ARG A 393 9.58 -21.69 7.15
CA ARG A 393 8.12 -21.61 6.95
C ARG A 393 7.75 -21.28 5.51
N LEU A 394 8.46 -20.34 4.88
CA LEU A 394 8.23 -19.96 3.48
C LEU A 394 8.50 -21.12 2.50
N GLU A 395 9.47 -21.99 2.79
CA GLU A 395 9.75 -23.18 1.97
C GLU A 395 8.63 -24.25 2.07
N LEU A 396 7.92 -24.30 3.20
CA LEU A 396 6.85 -25.26 3.44
C LEU A 396 5.50 -24.83 2.84
N LEU A 397 5.43 -23.68 2.18
CA LEU A 397 4.23 -23.21 1.51
C LEU A 397 3.78 -24.19 0.40
N SER A 398 2.47 -24.46 0.37
CA SER A 398 1.87 -25.43 -0.56
C SER A 398 1.32 -24.74 -1.80
N GLU A 399 1.80 -25.13 -2.99
CA GLU A 399 1.25 -24.68 -4.29
C GLU A 399 -0.24 -25.04 -4.42
N GLU A 400 -0.67 -26.20 -3.88
CA GLU A 400 -2.06 -26.66 -3.93
C GLU A 400 -3.00 -25.73 -3.15
N LYS A 401 -2.58 -25.32 -1.93
CA LYS A 401 -3.40 -24.42 -1.10
C LYS A 401 -3.39 -22.99 -1.62
N LEU A 402 -2.25 -22.51 -2.13
CA LEU A 402 -2.09 -21.15 -2.61
C LEU A 402 -2.69 -20.95 -4.01
N GLY A 403 -2.64 -21.98 -4.87
CA GLY A 403 -3.09 -21.91 -6.26
C GLY A 403 -2.11 -21.17 -7.18
N HIS A 404 -0.85 -21.03 -6.77
CA HIS A 404 0.22 -20.35 -7.52
C HIS A 404 1.46 -21.25 -7.62
N THR A 405 2.22 -21.11 -8.70
CA THR A 405 3.53 -21.76 -8.84
C THR A 405 4.54 -21.05 -7.93
N LEU A 406 5.15 -21.80 -7.02
CA LEU A 406 6.11 -21.32 -6.03
C LEU A 406 7.54 -21.74 -6.35
N LYS A 407 7.78 -22.47 -7.45
CA LYS A 407 9.12 -22.96 -7.81
C LYS A 407 10.24 -21.91 -7.74
N VAL A 408 10.01 -20.70 -8.25
CA VAL A 408 11.01 -19.61 -8.20
C VAL A 408 11.09 -19.01 -6.78
N PHE A 409 9.94 -18.81 -6.15
CA PHE A 409 9.81 -18.31 -4.79
C PHE A 409 10.53 -19.18 -3.76
N CYS A 410 10.26 -20.50 -3.76
CA CYS A 410 10.91 -21.45 -2.86
C CYS A 410 12.43 -21.51 -3.09
N ARG A 411 12.89 -21.43 -4.35
CA ARG A 411 14.34 -21.34 -4.64
C ARG A 411 14.98 -20.10 -4.03
N LEU A 412 14.29 -18.96 -4.08
CA LEU A 412 14.74 -17.71 -3.46
C LEU A 412 14.83 -17.86 -1.93
N ALA A 413 13.78 -18.41 -1.31
CA ALA A 413 13.76 -18.67 0.13
C ALA A 413 14.87 -19.64 0.56
N THR A 414 15.10 -20.72 -0.19
CA THR A 414 16.18 -21.68 0.09
C THR A 414 17.56 -21.05 -0.06
N SER A 415 17.79 -20.29 -1.12
CA SER A 415 19.07 -19.59 -1.29
C SER A 415 19.33 -18.59 -0.16
N ALA A 416 18.30 -17.83 0.25
CA ALA A 416 18.40 -16.93 1.40
C ALA A 416 18.71 -17.68 2.69
N LYS A 417 18.11 -18.86 2.88
CA LYS A 417 18.32 -19.68 4.08
C LYS A 417 19.73 -20.23 4.15
N GLU A 418 20.24 -20.76 3.03
CA GLU A 418 21.61 -21.27 2.95
C GLU A 418 22.64 -20.17 3.27
N ILE A 419 22.47 -18.98 2.69
CA ILE A 419 23.35 -17.84 2.98
C ILE A 419 23.21 -17.38 4.43
N ALA A 420 21.99 -17.29 4.97
CA ALA A 420 21.76 -16.90 6.36
C ALA A 420 22.43 -17.87 7.35
N ILE A 421 22.32 -19.19 7.12
CA ILE A 421 22.98 -20.20 7.94
C ILE A 421 24.51 -20.07 7.85
N GLN A 422 25.06 -19.85 6.65
CA GLN A 422 26.50 -19.62 6.47
C GLN A 422 27.01 -18.40 7.24
N LYS A 423 26.20 -17.33 7.35
CA LYS A 423 26.56 -16.11 8.08
C LYS A 423 26.38 -16.21 9.61
N MET A 424 25.77 -17.29 10.10
CA MET A 424 25.65 -17.57 11.54
C MET A 424 26.84 -18.34 12.11
N ILE A 425 27.58 -19.05 11.26
CA ILE A 425 28.78 -19.85 11.59
C ILE A 425 30.00 -18.96 11.51
#